data_AF-A0A068PBR3-F1
#
_entry.id   AF-A0A068PBR3-F1
#
_cell.length_a   1.000
_cell.length_b   1.000
_cell.length_c   1.000
_cell.angle_alpha   90.00
_cell.angle_beta   90.00
_cell.angle_gamma   90.00
#
_symmetry.space_group_name_H-M   'P 1'
#
loop_
_entity.id
_entity.type
_entity.pdbx_description
1 polymer ?
#
loop_
_entity_poly.entity_id
_entity_poly.type
_entity_poly.pdbx_seq_one_letter_code
_entity_poly.pdbx_strand_id
1 'polypeptide(L)' 'SLLDRKLIERLLKISSYQVTTVDSGSKALEFLGLNEDDQSNPDSPSVSPKNHQEAEVNLIITDY' A
#
# COMPACT_ATOMS: atom_id res chain seq x y z
N SER A 1 -3.39 17.14 -3.15
CA SER A 1 -3.33 18.15 -2.07
C SER A 1 -4.05 17.62 -0.81
N LEU A 2 -3.90 18.26 0.36
CA LEU A 2 -4.50 17.80 1.63
C LEU A 2 -6.03 17.71 1.56
N LEU A 3 -6.67 18.63 0.84
CA LEU A 3 -8.14 18.66 0.69
C LEU A 3 -8.63 17.48 -0.12
N ASP A 4 -7.93 17.14 -1.21
CA ASP A 4 -8.28 16.00 -2.06
C ASP A 4 -8.19 14.69 -1.26
N ARG A 5 -7.13 14.53 -0.46
CA ARG A 5 -6.95 13.35 0.40
C ARG A 5 -8.08 13.18 1.40
N LYS A 6 -8.49 14.27 2.08
CA LYS A 6 -9.61 14.25 3.03
C LYS A 6 -10.95 13.97 2.34
N LEU A 7 -11.15 14.50 1.13
CA LEU A 7 -12.36 14.24 0.36
C LEU A 7 -12.43 12.77 -0.06
N ILE A 8 -11.33 12.23 -0.61
CA ILE A 8 -11.22 10.82 -1.02
C ILE A 8 -11.41 9.89 0.17
N GLU A 9 -10.74 10.15 1.30
CA GLU A 9 -10.90 9.37 2.54
C GLU A 9 -12.37 9.35 3.00
N ARG A 10 -13.04 10.51 3.01
CA ARG A 10 -14.43 10.61 3.42
C ARG A 10 -15.36 9.86 2.47
N LEU A 11 -15.16 9.97 1.16
CA LEU A 11 -15.96 9.27 0.15
C LEU A 11 -15.84 7.76 0.30
N LEU A 12 -14.62 7.25 0.42
CA LEU A 12 -14.35 5.81 0.52
C LEU A 12 -14.91 5.21 1.82
N LYS A 13 -14.78 5.93 2.95
CA LYS A 13 -15.42 5.54 4.22
C LYS A 13 -16.94 5.47 4.12
N ILE A 14 -17.57 6.35 3.34
CA ILE A 14 -19.03 6.29 3.09
C ILE A 14 -19.38 5.12 2.17
N SER A 15 -18.49 4.76 1.25
CA SER A 15 -18.66 3.65 0.31
C SER A 15 -18.29 2.27 0.88
N SER A 16 -18.25 2.13 2.21
CA SER A 16 -17.90 0.87 2.93
C SER A 16 -16.48 0.35 2.70
N TYR A 17 -15.56 1.17 2.22
CA TYR A 17 -14.15 0.81 2.14
C TYR A 17 -13.43 1.18 3.44
N GLN A 18 -12.44 0.37 3.81
CA GLN A 18 -11.49 0.71 4.86
C GLN A 18 -10.35 1.55 4.27
N VAL A 19 -9.99 2.61 4.98
CA VAL A 19 -8.97 3.57 4.55
C VAL A 19 -7.90 3.68 5.64
N THR A 20 -6.66 3.34 5.30
CA THR A 20 -5.50 3.39 6.21
C THR A 20 -4.43 4.31 5.65
N THR A 21 -3.75 5.05 6.51
CA THR A 21 -2.62 5.91 6.10
C THR A 21 -1.31 5.24 6.48
N VAL A 22 -0.40 5.14 5.52
CA VAL A 22 1.01 4.77 5.73
C VAL A 22 1.90 5.83 5.10
N ASP A 23 3.20 5.76 5.35
CA ASP A 23 4.23 6.68 4.86
C ASP A 23 5.05 6.10 3.69
N SER A 24 5.07 4.77 3.51
CA SER A 24 5.75 4.13 2.39
C SER A 24 5.03 2.88 1.86
N GLY A 25 5.35 2.51 0.62
CA GLY A 25 4.84 1.32 -0.04
C GLY A 25 5.25 0.03 0.69
N SER A 26 6.46 -0.04 1.24
CA SER A 26 6.90 -1.19 2.02
C SER A 26 6.05 -1.38 3.28
N LYS A 27 5.77 -0.30 4.02
CA LYS A 27 4.83 -0.37 5.16
C LYS A 27 3.40 -0.67 4.72
N ALA A 28 3.00 -0.24 3.52
CA ALA A 28 1.71 -0.62 2.95
C ALA A 28 1.62 -2.14 2.74
N LEU A 29 2.66 -2.73 2.14
CA LEU A 29 2.73 -4.16 1.89
C LEU A 29 2.81 -4.94 3.21
N GLU A 30 3.57 -4.46 4.20
CA GLU A 30 3.61 -5.04 5.54
C GLU A 30 2.24 -5.00 6.22
N PHE A 31 1.56 -3.85 6.21
CA PHE A 31 0.22 -3.70 6.77
C PHE A 31 -0.80 -4.65 6.12
N LEU A 32 -0.65 -4.92 4.82
CA LEU A 32 -1.51 -5.84 4.07
C LEU A 32 -1.10 -7.31 4.21
N GLY A 33 0.04 -7.63 4.85
CA GLY A 33 0.60 -8.98 4.91
C GLY A 33 1.12 -9.48 3.56
N LEU A 34 1.43 -8.58 2.63
CA LEU A 34 1.92 -8.85 1.28
C LEU A 34 3.44 -8.64 1.14
N ASN A 35 4.12 -8.19 2.19
CA ASN A 35 5.58 -8.06 2.17
C ASN A 35 6.22 -9.44 2.30
N GLU A 36 6.53 -10.06 1.16
CA GLU A 36 7.36 -11.25 1.09
C GLU A 36 8.81 -10.79 1.33
N ASP A 37 9.28 -10.90 2.57
CA ASP A 37 10.72 -10.75 2.83
C ASP A 37 11.45 -11.77 1.96
N ASP A 38 12.40 -11.25 1.18
CA ASP A 38 13.18 -11.90 0.14
C ASP A 38 14.14 -12.97 0.72
N GLN A 39 13.59 -13.99 1.39
CA GLN A 39 14.28 -15.23 1.68
C GLN A 39 13.70 -16.34 0.82
N SER A 40 14.52 -16.71 -0.17
CA SER A 40 14.50 -17.97 -0.90
C SER A 40 13.31 -18.22 -1.81
N ASN A 41 13.40 -17.82 -3.08
CA ASN A 41 13.05 -18.66 -4.23
C ASN A 41 13.64 -18.05 -5.51
N PRO A 42 14.69 -18.65 -6.13
CA PRO A 42 15.27 -18.13 -7.37
C PRO A 42 14.37 -18.31 -8.61
N ASP A 43 13.25 -19.04 -8.49
CA ASP A 43 12.38 -19.43 -9.60
C ASP A 43 11.02 -18.70 -9.65
N SER A 44 10.74 -17.77 -8.73
CA SER A 44 9.54 -16.92 -8.87
C SER A 44 9.85 -15.76 -9.81
N PRO A 45 8.96 -15.43 -10.79
CA PRO A 45 9.05 -14.19 -11.53
C PRO A 45 8.69 -13.05 -10.58
N SER A 46 9.63 -12.69 -9.73
CA SER A 46 9.53 -11.55 -8.83
C SER A 46 9.28 -10.31 -9.69
N VAL A 47 8.07 -9.75 -9.58
CA VAL A 47 7.75 -8.45 -10.16
C VAL A 47 8.36 -7.32 -9.33
N SER A 48 9.18 -7.64 -8.31
CA SER A 48 9.92 -6.64 -7.56
C SER A 48 11.03 -6.06 -8.44
N PRO A 49 10.95 -4.77 -8.83
CA PRO A 49 12.13 -4.11 -9.34
C PRO A 49 13.13 -4.10 -8.18
N LYS A 50 14.34 -4.63 -8.39
CA LYS A 50 15.47 -4.60 -7.45
C LYS A 50 16.02 -3.17 -7.20
N ASN A 51 15.15 -2.18 -7.24
CA ASN A 51 15.41 -0.85 -6.74
C ASN A 51 14.39 -0.63 -5.62
N HIS A 52 14.88 -0.50 -4.39
CA HIS A 52 14.16 0.13 -3.27
C HIS A 52 13.84 1.60 -3.61
N GLN A 53 13.06 1.83 -4.66
CA GLN A 53 12.29 3.06 -4.76
C GLN A 53 11.18 2.87 -3.75
N GLU A 54 11.46 3.30 -2.52
CA GLU A 54 10.46 3.48 -1.49
C GLU A 54 9.38 4.37 -2.09
N ALA A 55 8.31 3.76 -2.61
CA ALA A 55 7.21 4.52 -3.16
C ALA A 55 6.59 5.26 -1.98
N GLU A 56 6.60 6.60 -2.02
CA GLU A 56 5.88 7.38 -1.04
C GLU A 56 4.40 7.09 -1.20
N VAL A 57 3.80 6.45 -0.19
CA VAL A 57 2.38 6.14 -0.16
C VAL A 57 1.73 7.03 0.87
N ASN A 58 0.53 7.53 0.55
CA ASN A 58 -0.23 8.41 1.43
C ASN A 58 -1.56 7.77 1.90
N LEU A 59 -2.05 6.74 1.20
CA LEU A 59 -3.34 6.10 1.45
C LEU A 59 -3.38 4.66 0.94
N ILE A 60 -3.94 3.76 1.76
CA ILE A 60 -4.32 2.39 1.43
C ILE A 60 -5.84 2.32 1.47
N ILE A 61 -6.44 1.68 0.47
CA ILE A 61 -7.90 1.51 0.34
C ILE A 61 -8.16 0.02 0.16
N THR A 62 -9.02 -0.53 1.00
CA THR A 62 -9.38 -1.96 0.95
C THR A 62 -10.90 -2.13 1.04
N ASP A 63 -11.41 -3.18 0.40
CA ASP A 63 -12.84 -3.52 0.31
C ASP A 63 -13.27 -4.65 1.26
N TYR A 64 -12.35 -5.13 2.11
CA TYR A 64 -12.59 -6.16 3.12
C TYR A 64 -13.55 -5.72 4.23
#